data_AF-A0A8S4QD11-F1
#
_entry.id   AF-A0A8S4QD11-F1
#
_cell.length_a   1.000
_cell.length_b   1.000
_cell.length_c   1.000
_cell.angle_alpha   90.00
_cell.angle_beta   90.00
_cell.angle_gamma   90.00
#
_symmetry.space_group_name_H-M   'P 1'
#
loop_
_entity.id
_entity.type
_entity.pdbx_description
1 polymer ?
#
loop_
_entity_poly.entity_id
_entity_poly.type
_entity_poly.pdbx_seq_one_letter_code
_entity_poly.pdbx_strand_id
1 'polypeptide(L)'
;MIISQEADDETSMYCITCGHEIHSRTAVKHMEKCFVKYEAQASFGSRHRTRIDGQSMFCDYYNPINATYCKRLRVMCPEHFKDPKVSDTDVCGCPLVRNAFEPTGEFCRAPKKSCLKHYQWEKLRRAEIDMERVREWLRLDELVEQERNIRLAMASR
;
A
#
# COMPACT_ATOMS: atom_id res chain seq x y z
N MET A 1 26.03 41.23 -2.80
CA MET A 1 25.68 40.53 -4.05
C MET A 1 24.39 39.79 -3.80
N ILE A 2 23.35 40.20 -4.52
CA ILE A 2 21.99 39.67 -4.48
C ILE A 2 22.01 38.32 -5.21
N ILE A 3 21.55 37.26 -4.56
CA ILE A 3 20.92 36.12 -5.25
C ILE A 3 19.52 36.00 -4.63
N SER A 4 18.63 36.72 -5.31
CA SER A 4 17.20 36.52 -5.52
C SER A 4 16.39 35.78 -4.46
N GLN A 5 15.39 36.50 -3.96
CA GLN A 5 14.16 36.02 -3.35
C GLN A 5 13.60 34.75 -4.00
N GLU A 6 13.08 33.90 -3.13
CA GLU A 6 12.23 32.73 -3.33
C GLU A 6 11.37 32.82 -4.60
N ALA A 7 11.67 31.96 -5.58
CA ALA A 7 10.74 31.58 -6.64
C ALA A 7 9.74 30.57 -6.07
N ASP A 8 8.85 31.05 -5.21
CA ASP A 8 7.65 30.35 -4.77
C ASP A 8 6.46 30.87 -5.58
N ASP A 9 6.22 30.31 -6.77
CA ASP A 9 4.86 30.11 -7.30
C ASP A 9 4.87 29.35 -8.65
N GLU A 10 3.86 28.49 -8.84
CA GLU A 10 3.46 27.85 -10.12
C GLU A 10 4.26 26.64 -10.65
N THR A 11 4.73 25.72 -9.81
CA THR A 11 4.96 24.35 -10.33
C THR A 11 3.66 23.55 -10.24
N SER A 12 2.86 23.57 -11.29
CA SER A 12 1.74 22.66 -11.52
C SER A 12 2.22 21.39 -12.24
N MET A 13 1.46 20.31 -12.10
CA MET A 13 1.70 19.05 -12.81
C MET A 13 0.37 18.40 -13.18
N TYR A 14 0.37 17.40 -14.04
CA TYR A 14 -0.86 16.68 -14.39
C TYR A 14 -1.03 15.42 -13.54
N CYS A 15 -2.26 15.18 -13.07
CA CYS A 15 -2.62 13.93 -12.43
C CYS A 15 -2.66 12.80 -13.48
N ILE A 16 -1.88 11.74 -13.28
CA ILE A 16 -1.86 10.59 -14.21
C ILE A 16 -3.18 9.81 -14.24
N THR A 17 -4.01 9.90 -13.20
CA THR A 17 -5.28 9.18 -13.11
C THR A 17 -6.44 9.91 -13.81
N CYS A 18 -6.56 11.24 -13.66
CA CYS A 18 -7.69 12.01 -14.19
C CYS A 18 -7.29 13.06 -15.23
N GLY A 19 -6.01 13.25 -15.51
CA GLY A 19 -5.51 14.23 -16.49
C GLY A 19 -5.65 15.70 -16.09
N HIS A 20 -6.14 16.00 -14.88
CA HIS A 20 -6.29 17.39 -14.44
C HIS A 20 -4.97 17.99 -13.98
N GLU A 21 -4.81 19.28 -14.23
CA GLU A 21 -3.70 20.07 -13.68
C GLU A 21 -3.87 20.25 -12.16
N ILE A 22 -2.81 19.97 -11.41
CA ILE A 22 -2.77 19.97 -9.96
C ILE A 22 -1.53 20.69 -9.44
N HIS A 23 -1.69 21.41 -8.34
CA HIS A 23 -0.59 22.14 -7.72
C HIS A 23 0.37 21.15 -7.02
N SER A 24 1.68 21.29 -7.27
CA SER A 24 2.75 20.42 -6.71
C SER A 24 2.60 20.17 -5.20
N ARG A 25 2.36 21.22 -4.40
CA ARG A 25 2.12 21.12 -2.94
C ARG A 25 0.99 20.16 -2.54
N THR A 26 -0.03 20.00 -3.39
CA THR A 26 -1.20 19.15 -3.14
C THR A 26 -1.20 17.87 -3.98
N ALA A 27 -0.20 17.68 -4.83
CA ALA A 27 -0.20 16.63 -5.85
C ALA A 27 -0.38 15.24 -5.25
N VAL A 28 0.40 14.91 -4.21
CA VAL A 28 0.32 13.60 -3.54
C VAL A 28 -1.08 13.33 -2.99
N LYS A 29 -1.69 14.30 -2.30
CA LYS A 29 -3.04 14.16 -1.73
C LYS A 29 -4.11 14.02 -2.81
N HIS A 30 -3.98 14.76 -3.90
CA HIS A 30 -4.89 14.64 -5.04
C HIS A 30 -4.75 13.26 -5.69
N MET A 31 -3.53 12.85 -6.04
CA MET A 31 -3.27 11.59 -6.74
C MET A 31 -3.79 10.40 -5.93
N GLU A 32 -3.58 10.38 -4.60
CA GLU A 32 -4.13 9.35 -3.72
C GLU A 32 -5.67 9.32 -3.77
N LYS A 33 -6.33 10.46 -3.54
CA LYS A 33 -7.81 10.52 -3.54
C LYS A 33 -8.40 10.18 -4.90
N CYS A 34 -7.74 10.63 -5.97
CA CYS A 34 -8.17 10.40 -7.34
C CYS A 34 -8.02 8.92 -7.69
N PHE A 35 -6.89 8.31 -7.34
CA PHE A 35 -6.64 6.89 -7.51
C PHE A 35 -7.66 6.05 -6.74
N VAL A 36 -7.90 6.34 -5.45
CA VAL A 36 -8.91 5.62 -4.65
C VAL A 36 -10.30 5.71 -5.27
N LYS A 37 -10.69 6.89 -5.76
CA LYS A 37 -11.99 7.08 -6.43
C LYS A 37 -12.10 6.27 -7.72
N TYR A 38 -11.03 6.23 -8.52
CA TYR A 38 -10.98 5.45 -9.75
C TYR A 38 -10.99 3.95 -9.46
N GLU A 39 -10.14 3.50 -8.54
CA GLU A 39 -10.00 2.10 -8.15
C GLU A 39 -11.30 1.55 -7.55
N ALA A 40 -12.06 2.35 -6.78
CA ALA A 40 -13.35 1.96 -6.21
C ALA A 40 -14.39 1.55 -7.28
N GLN A 41 -14.24 2.00 -8.54
CA GLN A 41 -15.15 1.61 -9.63
C GLN A 41 -14.88 0.19 -10.15
N ALA A 42 -13.69 -0.36 -9.88
CA ALA A 42 -13.32 -1.72 -10.25
C ALA A 42 -13.60 -2.68 -9.10
N SER A 43 -14.33 -3.76 -9.37
CA SER A 43 -14.63 -4.79 -8.36
C SER A 43 -13.49 -5.80 -8.25
N PHE A 44 -12.74 -5.75 -7.15
CA PHE A 44 -11.72 -6.74 -6.81
C PHE A 44 -12.29 -7.74 -5.79
N GLY A 45 -12.91 -8.83 -6.29
CA GLY A 45 -13.50 -9.84 -5.42
C GLY A 45 -13.46 -11.25 -6.00
N SER A 46 -13.52 -12.25 -5.11
CA SER A 46 -13.64 -13.67 -5.46
C SER A 46 -14.69 -14.34 -4.59
N ARG A 47 -15.31 -15.42 -5.09
CA ARG A 47 -16.30 -16.21 -4.34
C ARG A 47 -15.69 -16.93 -3.13
N HIS A 48 -14.38 -17.10 -3.12
CA HIS A 48 -13.67 -17.84 -2.07
C HIS A 48 -12.95 -16.88 -1.13
N ARG A 49 -13.09 -17.11 0.18
CA ARG A 49 -12.29 -16.44 1.21
C ARG A 49 -10.84 -16.94 1.13
N THR A 50 -9.86 -16.05 1.34
CA THR A 50 -8.46 -16.46 1.34
C THR A 50 -8.18 -17.27 2.61
N ARG A 51 -7.63 -18.48 2.46
CA ARG A 51 -7.32 -19.39 3.58
C ARG A 51 -5.81 -19.41 3.80
N ILE A 52 -5.31 -18.38 4.46
CA ILE A 52 -3.90 -18.29 4.88
C ILE A 52 -3.89 -18.33 6.40
N ASP A 53 -3.13 -19.26 6.98
CA ASP A 53 -2.97 -19.34 8.42
C ASP A 53 -2.23 -18.10 8.96
N GLY A 54 -2.73 -17.54 10.06
CA GLY A 54 -2.20 -16.32 10.69
C GLY A 54 -2.92 -15.03 10.27
N GLN A 55 -2.17 -13.93 10.16
CA GLN A 55 -2.73 -12.61 9.89
C GLN A 55 -3.00 -12.43 8.39
N SER A 56 -4.29 -12.33 8.02
CA SER A 56 -4.74 -12.13 6.64
C SER A 56 -4.18 -10.84 6.03
N MET A 57 -3.48 -10.99 4.90
CA MET A 57 -2.97 -9.91 4.06
C MET A 57 -4.06 -9.28 3.20
N PHE A 58 -5.14 -10.02 2.91
CA PHE A 58 -6.28 -9.55 2.14
C PHE A 58 -7.40 -9.08 3.05
N CYS A 59 -8.20 -8.15 2.53
CA CYS A 59 -9.35 -7.59 3.22
C CYS A 59 -10.38 -8.67 3.59
N ASP A 60 -10.77 -9.50 2.61
CA ASP A 60 -11.75 -10.57 2.77
C ASP A 60 -13.09 -10.15 3.42
N TYR A 61 -13.44 -8.87 3.31
CA TYR A 61 -14.78 -8.43 3.67
C TYR A 61 -15.79 -9.02 2.69
N TYR A 62 -16.85 -9.63 3.21
CA TYR A 62 -17.87 -10.28 2.41
C TYR A 62 -18.91 -9.27 1.93
N ASN A 63 -19.08 -9.16 0.62
CA ASN A 63 -20.16 -8.40 -0.01
C ASN A 63 -21.34 -9.34 -0.32
N PRO A 64 -22.47 -9.22 0.40
CA PRO A 64 -23.63 -10.08 0.18
C PRO A 64 -24.35 -9.81 -1.15
N ILE A 65 -24.20 -8.62 -1.73
CA ILE A 65 -24.88 -8.24 -2.98
C ILE A 65 -24.35 -9.08 -4.15
N ASN A 66 -23.02 -9.22 -4.23
CA ASN A 66 -22.35 -9.92 -5.32
C ASN A 66 -21.87 -11.33 -4.91
N ALA A 67 -22.09 -11.73 -3.65
CA ALA A 67 -21.59 -12.97 -3.06
C ALA A 67 -20.07 -13.16 -3.24
N THR A 68 -19.28 -12.10 -3.04
CA THR A 68 -17.82 -12.10 -3.19
C THR A 68 -17.11 -11.54 -1.96
N TYR A 69 -15.88 -11.99 -1.73
CA TYR A 69 -14.97 -11.47 -0.72
C TYR A 69 -13.99 -10.48 -1.37
N CYS A 70 -13.77 -9.33 -0.72
CA CYS A 70 -12.83 -8.31 -1.19
C CYS A 70 -11.39 -8.85 -1.22
N LYS A 71 -10.72 -8.74 -2.39
CA LYS A 71 -9.34 -9.23 -2.59
C LYS A 71 -8.29 -8.12 -2.66
N ARG A 72 -8.63 -6.90 -2.24
CA ARG A 72 -7.62 -5.87 -2.00
C ARG A 72 -6.76 -6.24 -0.79
N LEU A 73 -5.50 -5.80 -0.78
CA LEU A 73 -4.69 -5.85 0.43
C LEU A 73 -5.43 -5.15 1.56
N ARG A 74 -5.44 -5.78 2.73
CA ARG A 74 -6.19 -5.29 3.90
C ARG A 74 -5.80 -3.86 4.23
N VAL A 75 -4.50 -3.56 4.32
CA VAL A 75 -3.99 -2.24 4.69
C VAL A 75 -4.26 -1.14 3.64
N MET A 76 -4.53 -1.53 2.39
CA MET A 76 -4.81 -0.60 1.29
C MET A 76 -6.28 -0.53 0.90
N CYS A 77 -7.15 -1.37 1.50
CA CYS A 77 -8.55 -1.43 1.09
C CYS A 77 -9.28 -0.12 1.46
N PRO A 78 -9.72 0.70 0.49
CA PRO A 78 -10.30 2.01 0.79
C PRO A 78 -11.69 1.92 1.42
N GLU A 79 -12.38 0.80 1.22
CA GLU A 79 -13.78 0.61 1.64
C GLU A 79 -13.90 0.00 3.04
N HIS A 80 -12.99 -0.91 3.40
CA HIS A 80 -13.18 -1.78 4.56
C HIS A 80 -12.05 -1.67 5.60
N PHE A 81 -10.96 -0.98 5.26
CA PHE A 81 -9.89 -0.69 6.21
C PHE A 81 -10.11 0.67 6.86
N LYS A 82 -10.02 0.71 8.19
CA LYS A 82 -10.06 1.95 8.96
C LYS A 82 -8.66 2.27 9.44
N ASP A 83 -8.10 3.37 8.95
CA ASP A 83 -6.82 3.86 9.45
C ASP A 83 -6.91 4.16 10.96
N PRO A 84 -5.90 3.78 11.76
CA PRO A 84 -5.84 4.12 13.17
C PRO A 84 -5.91 5.63 13.38
N LYS A 85 -6.60 6.06 14.46
CA LYS A 85 -6.65 7.48 14.81
C LYS A 85 -5.25 7.97 15.18
N VAL A 86 -4.80 9.04 14.52
CA VAL A 86 -3.51 9.67 14.75
C VAL A 86 -3.64 10.79 15.79
N SER A 87 -2.88 10.69 16.88
CA SER A 87 -2.74 11.72 17.92
C SER A 87 -2.01 12.95 17.39
N ASP A 88 -2.17 14.10 18.04
CA ASP A 88 -1.36 15.30 17.75
C ASP A 88 0.11 15.14 18.20
N THR A 89 0.37 14.22 19.13
CA THR A 89 1.73 13.87 19.59
C THR A 89 2.39 12.81 18.73
N ASP A 90 1.68 12.22 17.78
CA ASP A 90 2.25 11.19 16.92
C ASP A 90 3.21 11.82 15.90
N VAL A 91 4.41 11.30 15.89
CA VAL A 91 5.44 11.64 14.90
C VAL A 91 5.37 10.68 13.72
N CYS A 92 5.95 11.11 12.60
CA CYS A 92 6.08 10.29 11.41
C CYS A 92 6.72 8.93 11.73
N GLY A 93 7.90 8.91 12.34
CA GLY A 93 8.56 7.67 12.74
C GLY A 93 9.28 6.93 11.61
N CYS A 94 9.29 7.46 10.39
CA CYS A 94 10.03 6.86 9.27
C CYS A 94 11.52 6.76 9.63
N PRO A 95 12.14 5.55 9.58
CA PRO A 95 13.56 5.38 9.83
C PRO A 95 14.38 6.23 8.88
N LEU A 96 15.33 6.98 9.43
CA LEU A 96 16.26 7.76 8.62
C LEU A 96 17.41 6.86 8.20
N VAL A 97 17.82 7.02 6.95
CA VAL A 97 18.91 6.26 6.33
C VAL A 97 19.96 7.20 5.77
N ARG A 98 21.22 6.81 5.88
CA ARG A 98 22.35 7.42 5.18
C ARG A 98 22.57 6.64 3.88
N ASN A 99 22.87 7.36 2.80
CA ASN A 99 23.09 6.74 1.48
C ASN A 99 21.98 5.77 1.05
N ALA A 100 20.72 6.06 1.40
CA ALA A 100 19.51 5.26 1.14
C ALA A 100 19.42 3.86 1.82
N PHE A 101 20.52 3.30 2.34
CA PHE A 101 20.54 1.92 2.82
C PHE A 101 21.04 1.75 4.25
N GLU A 102 21.82 2.68 4.77
CA GLU A 102 22.44 2.56 6.09
C GLU A 102 21.50 3.12 7.17
N PRO A 103 20.97 2.32 8.10
CA PRO A 103 20.13 2.82 9.18
C PRO A 103 20.95 3.76 10.07
N THR A 104 20.45 4.98 10.31
CA THR A 104 21.15 5.91 11.21
C THR A 104 20.81 5.68 12.69
N GLY A 105 19.81 4.82 12.97
CA GLY A 105 19.20 4.67 14.30
C GLY A 105 18.24 5.82 14.67
N GLU A 106 18.14 6.84 13.83
CA GLU A 106 17.21 7.95 14.00
C GLU A 106 15.93 7.75 13.19
N PHE A 107 14.90 8.52 13.53
CA PHE A 107 13.61 8.51 12.84
C PHE A 107 13.07 9.92 12.62
N CYS A 108 12.21 10.07 11.63
CA CYS A 108 11.57 11.33 11.31
C CYS A 108 10.63 11.78 12.45
N ARG A 109 10.93 12.94 13.06
CA ARG A 109 10.16 13.53 14.16
C ARG A 109 9.09 14.53 13.71
N ALA A 110 8.91 14.72 12.41
CA ALA A 110 7.84 15.59 11.89
C ALA A 110 6.47 15.09 12.34
N PRO A 111 5.47 15.96 12.57
CA PRO A 111 4.13 15.52 12.95
C PRO A 111 3.54 14.58 11.90
N LYS A 112 2.98 13.43 12.32
CA LYS A 112 2.51 12.38 11.41
C LYS A 112 1.45 12.89 10.42
N LYS A 113 0.60 13.81 10.85
CA LYS A 113 -0.48 14.41 10.06
C LYS A 113 0.00 15.32 8.92
N SER A 114 1.21 15.87 9.02
CA SER A 114 1.74 16.87 8.08
C SER A 114 3.09 16.50 7.45
N CYS A 115 3.63 15.33 7.75
CA CYS A 115 4.86 14.86 7.13
C CYS A 115 4.66 14.54 5.64
N LEU A 116 5.08 15.46 4.76
CA LEU A 116 5.01 15.27 3.31
C LEU A 116 6.17 14.44 2.76
N LYS A 117 7.33 14.48 3.43
CA LYS A 117 8.52 13.72 3.00
C LYS A 117 8.33 12.21 3.07
N HIS A 118 7.55 11.73 4.03
CA HIS A 118 7.28 10.31 4.27
C HIS A 118 5.78 10.08 4.38
N TYR A 119 5.05 10.57 3.39
CA TYR A 119 3.59 10.56 3.38
C TYR A 119 3.05 9.14 3.59
N GLN A 120 2.31 8.95 4.68
CA GLN A 120 1.73 7.65 5.08
C GLN A 120 2.72 6.46 5.06
N TRP A 121 4.01 6.70 5.32
CA TRP A 121 5.05 5.67 5.12
C TRP A 121 4.76 4.35 5.85
N GLU A 122 4.17 4.36 7.06
CA GLU A 122 3.79 3.13 7.77
C GLU A 122 2.80 2.28 6.97
N LYS A 123 1.80 2.93 6.37
CA LYS A 123 0.76 2.27 5.58
C LYS A 123 1.37 1.67 4.32
N LEU A 124 2.20 2.45 3.62
CA LEU A 124 2.92 2.01 2.42
C LEU A 124 3.90 0.88 2.73
N ARG A 125 4.67 0.98 3.83
CA ARG A 125 5.63 -0.05 4.23
C ARG A 125 4.93 -1.36 4.61
N ARG A 126 3.79 -1.30 5.31
CA ARG A 126 2.97 -2.49 5.57
C ARG A 126 2.43 -3.11 4.28
N ALA A 127 1.99 -2.29 3.33
CA ALA A 127 1.52 -2.78 2.03
C ALA A 127 2.63 -3.48 1.23
N GLU A 128 3.85 -2.92 1.25
CA GLU A 128 5.03 -3.52 0.63
C GLU A 128 5.36 -4.89 1.24
N ILE A 129 5.42 -4.97 2.57
CA ILE A 129 5.67 -6.23 3.30
C ILE A 129 4.56 -7.25 3.01
N ASP A 130 3.29 -6.83 3.02
CA ASP A 130 2.17 -7.72 2.69
C ASP A 130 2.26 -8.23 1.24
N MET A 131 2.74 -7.41 0.29
CA MET A 131 2.99 -7.86 -1.09
C MET A 131 4.13 -8.86 -1.20
N GLU A 132 5.22 -8.68 -0.44
CA GLU A 132 6.30 -9.66 -0.35
C GLU A 132 5.75 -11.00 0.17
N ARG A 133 4.97 -10.97 1.25
CA ARG A 133 4.32 -12.16 1.81
C ARG A 133 3.37 -12.83 0.82
N VAL A 134 2.64 -12.07 -0.01
CA VAL A 134 1.80 -12.63 -1.08
C VAL A 134 2.65 -13.35 -2.13
N ARG A 135 3.79 -12.78 -2.54
CA ARG A 135 4.69 -13.43 -3.50
C ARG A 135 5.24 -14.75 -2.97
N GLU A 136 5.72 -14.76 -1.73
CA GLU A 136 6.21 -15.97 -1.08
C GLU A 136 5.10 -17.02 -0.94
N TRP A 137 3.88 -16.58 -0.61
CA TRP A 137 2.73 -17.49 -0.52
C TRP A 137 2.38 -18.14 -1.86
N LEU A 138 2.36 -17.37 -2.95
CA LEU A 138 2.15 -17.92 -4.29
C LEU A 138 3.25 -18.92 -4.67
N ARG A 139 4.49 -18.64 -4.28
CA ARG A 139 5.60 -19.55 -4.52
C ARG A 139 5.46 -20.86 -3.73
N LEU A 140 5.00 -20.80 -2.49
CA LEU A 140 4.71 -21.99 -1.68
C LEU A 140 3.59 -22.83 -2.29
N ASP A 141 2.51 -22.21 -2.77
CA ASP A 141 1.39 -22.91 -3.42
C ASP A 141 1.86 -23.69 -4.67
N GLU A 142 2.69 -23.05 -5.51
CA GLU A 142 3.31 -23.70 -6.67
C GLU A 142 4.16 -24.92 -6.27
N LEU A 143 4.97 -24.79 -5.22
CA LEU A 143 5.85 -25.88 -4.74
C LEU A 143 5.04 -27.05 -4.16
N VAL A 144 3.96 -26.77 -3.42
CA VAL A 144 3.09 -27.80 -2.86
C VAL A 144 2.39 -28.58 -3.99
N GLU A 145 1.92 -27.89 -5.03
CA GLU A 145 1.31 -28.56 -6.17
C GLU A 145 2.34 -29.39 -6.97
N GLN A 146 3.58 -28.89 -7.12
CA GLN A 146 4.68 -29.67 -7.71
C GLN A 146 4.97 -30.93 -6.90
N GLU A 147 5.06 -30.83 -5.58
CA GLU A 147 5.26 -31.98 -4.69
C GLU A 147 4.13 -33.01 -4.85
N ARG A 148 2.88 -32.56 -4.86
CA ARG A 148 1.71 -33.41 -5.05
C ARG A 148 1.80 -34.19 -6.37
N ASN A 149 2.14 -33.52 -7.46
CA ASN A 149 2.29 -34.15 -8.77
C ASN A 149 3.40 -35.21 -8.79
N ILE A 150 4.54 -34.93 -8.16
CA ILE A 150 5.64 -35.91 -8.04
C ILE A 150 5.20 -37.12 -7.22
N ARG A 151 4.55 -36.91 -6.07
CA ARG A 151 4.06 -38.01 -5.21
C ARG A 151 3.08 -38.93 -5.95
N LEU A 152 2.16 -38.34 -6.74
CA LEU A 152 1.24 -39.10 -7.57
C LEU A 152 1.98 -39.91 -8.65
N ALA A 153 2.95 -39.30 -9.33
CA ALA A 153 3.74 -39.98 -10.36
C ALA A 153 4.61 -41.12 -9.81
N MET A 154 5.09 -41.00 -8.56
CA MET A 154 5.84 -42.05 -7.86
C MET A 154 4.93 -43.20 -7.42
N ALA A 155 3.68 -42.92 -7.02
CA ALA A 155 2.71 -43.93 -6.62
C ALA A 155 2.11 -44.69 -7.82
N SER A 156 2.19 -44.13 -9.03
CA SER A 156 1.72 -44.76 -10.27
C SER A 156 2.77 -45.62 -10.99
N ARG A 157 3.95 -45.81 -10.39
CA ARG A 157 5.01 -46.71 -10.88
C ARG A 157 5.02 -48.01 -10.09
#